data_AF-A0A0T5NSY6-F1
#
_entry.id   AF-A0A0T5NSY6-F1
#
_cell.length_a   1.000
_cell.length_b   1.000
_cell.length_c   1.000
_cell.angle_alpha   90.00
_cell.angle_beta   90.00
_cell.angle_gamma   90.00
#
_symmetry.space_group_name_H-M   'P 1'
#
loop_
_entity.id
_entity.type
_entity.pdbx_description
1 polymer ?
#
loop_
_entity_poly.entity_id
_entity_poly.type
_entity_poly.pdbx_seq_one_letter_code
_entity_poly.pdbx_strand_id
1 'polypeptide(L)'
;MNTALHQDLVWCLQALSQDAAQQRQLYPDFVHLADELVLDFDQALDVAGRDILDRNPDLAALDALIDSKGGLSDYWSDEALEGSTFWQEIRARARNALTNRDLPVAMPGTPPSGMYYVEGNVGWRDRLAVWFRRKT
;
A
#
# COMPACT_ATOMS: atom_id res chain seq x y z
N MET A 1 -22.02 5.71 8.50
CA MET A 1 -21.37 4.98 9.61
C MET A 1 -19.89 4.94 9.31
N ASN A 2 -19.04 5.47 10.19
CA ASN A 2 -17.59 5.38 10.05
C ASN A 2 -17.18 3.96 10.51
N THR A 3 -16.96 3.06 9.56
CA THR A 3 -16.52 1.69 9.88
C THR A 3 -15.06 1.77 10.27
N ALA A 4 -14.74 1.40 11.51
CA ALA A 4 -13.36 1.34 11.98
C ALA A 4 -12.56 0.41 11.06
N LEU A 5 -11.46 0.93 10.51
CA LEU A 5 -10.54 0.14 9.69
C LEU A 5 -9.65 -0.73 10.59
N HIS A 6 -9.22 -1.88 10.06
CA HIS A 6 -8.19 -2.68 10.69
C HIS A 6 -6.88 -1.87 10.82
N GLN A 7 -6.13 -2.07 11.90
CA GLN A 7 -4.94 -1.25 12.20
C GLN A 7 -3.88 -1.34 11.10
N ASP A 8 -3.66 -2.53 10.52
CA ASP A 8 -2.74 -2.75 9.40
C ASP A 8 -3.13 -1.90 8.18
N LEU A 9 -4.43 -1.81 7.91
CA LEU A 9 -4.92 -1.02 6.79
C LEU A 9 -4.74 0.48 7.04
N VAL A 10 -4.94 0.94 8.28
CA VAL A 10 -4.62 2.32 8.67
C VAL A 10 -3.13 2.60 8.49
N TRP A 11 -2.27 1.68 8.92
CA TRP A 11 -0.81 1.81 8.76
C TRP A 11 -0.41 1.90 7.29
N CYS A 12 -0.95 1.03 6.42
CA CYS A 12 -0.68 1.07 4.98
C CYS A 12 -1.17 2.35 4.33
N LEU A 13 -2.36 2.84 4.68
CA LEU A 13 -2.87 4.11 4.16
C LEU A 13 -1.99 5.29 4.59
N GLN A 14 -1.52 5.27 5.83
CA GLN A 14 -0.57 6.26 6.33
C GLN A 14 0.73 6.22 5.54
N ALA A 15 1.34 5.04 5.35
CA ALA A 15 2.54 4.84 4.54
C ALA A 15 2.35 5.30 3.07
N LEU A 16 1.27 4.88 2.42
CA LEU A 16 0.95 5.26 1.04
C LEU A 16 0.71 6.76 0.87
N SER A 17 0.21 7.45 1.90
CA SER A 17 -0.07 8.89 1.84
C SER A 17 1.17 9.79 1.97
N GLN A 18 2.31 9.24 2.42
CA GLN A 18 3.55 10.00 2.61
C GLN A 18 4.24 10.32 1.27
N ASP A 19 5.17 11.27 1.28
CA ASP A 19 6.05 11.50 0.13
C ASP A 19 7.10 10.37 -0.02
N ALA A 20 7.78 10.33 -1.17
CA ALA A 20 8.75 9.27 -1.47
C ALA A 20 9.91 9.19 -0.44
N ALA A 21 10.37 10.33 0.08
CA ALA A 21 11.47 10.35 1.03
C ALA A 21 11.06 9.80 2.40
N GLN A 22 9.85 10.10 2.84
CA GLN A 22 9.25 9.55 4.05
C GLN A 22 8.90 8.06 3.88
N GLN A 23 8.40 7.66 2.71
CA GLN A 23 8.13 6.26 2.39
C GLN A 23 9.41 5.42 2.51
N ARG A 24 10.56 5.90 2.03
CA ARG A 24 11.84 5.22 2.19
C ARG A 24 12.25 5.01 3.64
N GLN A 25 11.94 5.94 4.54
CA GLN A 25 12.29 5.81 5.96
C GLN A 25 11.51 4.69 6.66
N LEU A 26 10.41 4.20 6.08
CA LEU A 26 9.56 3.17 6.67
C LEU A 26 10.04 1.75 6.35
N TYR A 27 10.89 1.58 5.34
CA TYR A 27 11.28 0.26 4.83
C TYR A 27 12.81 0.13 4.81
N PRO A 28 13.36 -1.08 4.94
CA PRO A 28 14.79 -1.30 4.77
C PRO A 28 15.26 -1.02 3.33
N ASP A 29 16.47 -0.50 3.17
CA ASP A 29 17.01 -0.09 1.86
C ASP A 29 17.16 -1.23 0.82
N PHE A 30 17.07 -2.50 1.25
CA PHE A 30 17.21 -3.65 0.37
C PHE A 30 15.91 -4.08 -0.32
N VAL A 31 14.77 -3.48 0.01
CA VAL A 31 13.47 -3.87 -0.57
C VAL A 31 13.13 -3.07 -1.83
N HIS A 32 12.31 -3.65 -2.69
CA HIS A 32 11.68 -2.91 -3.79
C HIS A 32 10.52 -2.07 -3.23
N LEU A 33 10.82 -0.85 -2.79
CA LEU A 33 9.90 -0.03 -2.00
C LEU A 33 8.51 0.15 -2.61
N ALA A 34 8.46 0.46 -3.91
CA ALA A 34 7.21 0.61 -4.64
C ALA A 34 6.33 -0.64 -4.58
N ASP A 35 6.94 -1.83 -4.73
CA ASP A 35 6.25 -3.11 -4.64
C ASP A 35 5.79 -3.38 -3.20
N GLU A 36 6.66 -3.21 -2.21
CA GLU A 36 6.32 -3.51 -0.81
C GLU A 36 5.18 -2.63 -0.29
N LEU A 37 5.15 -1.35 -0.65
CA LEU A 37 4.06 -0.44 -0.29
C LEU A 37 2.67 -0.97 -0.71
N VAL A 38 2.56 -1.49 -1.93
CA VAL A 38 1.28 -1.99 -2.45
C VAL A 38 0.99 -3.43 -2.04
N LEU A 39 2.02 -4.26 -1.86
CA LEU A 39 1.87 -5.62 -1.34
C LEU A 39 1.40 -5.62 0.12
N ASP A 40 1.93 -4.71 0.95
CA ASP A 40 1.48 -4.57 2.33
C ASP A 40 0.05 -4.06 2.40
N PHE A 41 -0.34 -3.14 1.51
CA PHE A 41 -1.73 -2.70 1.38
C PHE A 41 -2.68 -3.84 0.96
N ASP A 42 -2.32 -4.62 -0.06
CA ASP A 42 -3.12 -5.79 -0.49
C ASP A 42 -3.24 -6.85 0.61
N GLN A 43 -2.15 -7.11 1.34
CA GLN A 43 -2.17 -8.00 2.49
C GLN A 43 -3.04 -7.46 3.63
N ALA A 44 -3.00 -6.16 3.90
CA ALA A 44 -3.84 -5.54 4.92
C ALA A 44 -5.33 -5.61 4.56
N LEU A 45 -5.69 -5.55 3.27
CA LEU A 45 -7.05 -5.81 2.79
C LEU A 45 -7.46 -7.27 3.01
N ASP A 46 -6.57 -8.24 2.76
CA ASP A 46 -6.84 -9.64 3.05
C ASP A 46 -7.07 -9.88 4.56
N VAL A 47 -6.26 -9.26 5.43
CA VAL A 47 -6.40 -9.34 6.90
C VAL A 47 -7.69 -8.68 7.38
N ALA A 48 -8.04 -7.52 6.83
CA ALA A 48 -9.28 -6.80 7.17
C ALA A 48 -10.54 -7.51 6.66
N GLY A 49 -10.41 -8.43 5.70
CA GLY A 49 -11.51 -8.99 4.92
C GLY A 49 -11.84 -8.12 3.71
N ARG A 50 -11.78 -8.69 2.50
CA ARG A 50 -11.99 -7.94 1.24
C ARG A 50 -13.40 -7.36 1.09
N ASP A 51 -14.40 -7.85 1.85
CA ASP A 51 -15.74 -7.26 1.93
C ASP A 51 -15.73 -5.83 2.52
N ILE A 52 -14.59 -5.37 3.05
CA ILE A 52 -14.38 -3.96 3.38
C ILE A 52 -14.48 -3.05 2.14
N LEU A 53 -14.06 -3.52 0.96
CA LEU A 53 -14.09 -2.73 -0.28
C LEU A 53 -15.53 -2.41 -0.71
N ASP A 54 -16.46 -3.34 -0.50
CA ASP A 54 -17.89 -3.15 -0.81
C ASP A 54 -18.54 -2.02 0.00
N ARG A 55 -18.02 -1.79 1.22
CA ARG A 55 -18.54 -0.79 2.16
C ARG A 55 -17.76 0.53 2.11
N ASN A 56 -16.63 0.56 1.42
CA ASN A 56 -15.68 1.68 1.41
C ASN A 56 -15.26 1.96 -0.04
N PRO A 57 -16.08 2.71 -0.81
CA PRO A 57 -15.85 2.93 -2.24
C PRO A 57 -14.55 3.68 -2.55
N ASP A 58 -14.04 4.47 -1.61
CA ASP A 58 -12.75 5.14 -1.71
C ASP A 58 -11.57 4.16 -1.62
N LEU A 59 -11.67 3.15 -0.76
CA LEU A 59 -10.68 2.06 -0.69
C LEU A 59 -10.73 1.18 -1.94
N ALA A 60 -11.94 0.85 -2.42
CA ALA A 60 -12.12 0.12 -3.68
C ALA A 60 -11.53 0.89 -4.87
N ALA A 61 -11.70 2.21 -4.91
CA ALA A 61 -11.14 3.06 -5.96
C ALA A 61 -9.60 3.20 -5.87
N LEU A 62 -9.01 3.08 -4.68
CA LEU A 62 -7.56 3.02 -4.51
C LEU A 62 -7.01 1.65 -4.94
N ASP A 63 -7.64 0.56 -4.52
CA ASP A 63 -7.29 -0.81 -4.92
C ASP A 63 -7.32 -0.97 -6.44
N ALA A 64 -8.41 -0.54 -7.08
CA ALA A 64 -8.55 -0.57 -8.53
C ALA A 64 -7.51 0.30 -9.27
N LEU A 65 -7.09 1.43 -8.68
CA LEU A 65 -6.03 2.27 -9.24
C LEU A 65 -4.70 1.51 -9.26
N ILE A 66 -4.32 0.90 -8.13
CA ILE A 66 -3.11 0.10 -8.00
C ILE A 66 -3.14 -1.06 -9.01
N ASP A 67 -4.25 -1.80 -9.05
CA ASP A 67 -4.46 -2.92 -9.97
C ASP A 67 -4.39 -2.52 -11.45
N SER A 68 -4.81 -1.30 -11.80
CA SER A 68 -4.81 -0.83 -13.19
C SER A 68 -3.42 -0.82 -13.85
N LYS A 69 -2.36 -0.87 -13.03
CA LYS A 69 -0.96 -0.91 -13.47
C LYS A 69 -0.26 -2.23 -13.14
N GLY A 70 -1.01 -3.23 -12.66
CA GLY A 70 -0.48 -4.57 -12.43
C GLY A 70 0.18 -5.13 -13.68
N GLY A 71 1.40 -5.62 -13.53
CA GLY A 71 2.19 -6.26 -14.59
C GLY A 71 3.00 -5.28 -15.45
N LEU A 72 2.83 -3.97 -15.24
CA LEU A 72 3.56 -2.93 -15.96
C LEU A 72 4.73 -2.43 -15.11
N SER A 73 5.91 -3.02 -15.28
CA SER A 73 7.12 -2.75 -14.48
C SER A 73 7.47 -1.26 -14.32
N ASP A 74 7.23 -0.46 -15.35
CA ASP A 74 7.63 0.95 -15.41
C ASP A 74 6.90 1.83 -14.38
N TYR A 75 5.80 1.34 -13.79
CA TYR A 75 5.06 2.05 -12.74
C TYR A 75 5.52 1.71 -11.32
N TRP A 76 6.39 0.70 -11.18
CA TRP A 76 6.80 0.12 -9.89
C TRP A 76 8.29 0.31 -9.61
N SER A 77 8.93 1.27 -10.28
CA SER A 77 10.32 1.64 -10.03
C SER A 77 10.45 2.78 -9.01
N ASP A 78 11.65 2.98 -8.47
CA ASP A 78 11.94 4.11 -7.58
C ASP A 78 11.77 5.46 -8.28
N GLU A 79 12.10 5.56 -9.56
CA GLU A 79 11.90 6.77 -10.36
C GLU A 79 10.41 7.08 -10.51
N ALA A 80 9.59 6.05 -10.74
CA ALA A 80 8.14 6.20 -10.81
C ALA A 80 7.56 6.62 -9.46
N LEU A 81 8.03 6.03 -8.35
CA LEU A 81 7.65 6.40 -7.00
C LEU A 81 7.89 7.88 -6.72
N GLU A 82 9.05 8.42 -7.14
CA GLU A 82 9.41 9.82 -6.92
C GLU A 82 8.58 10.80 -7.76
N GLY A 83 8.46 10.54 -9.06
CA GLY A 83 8.06 11.58 -10.01
C GLY A 83 6.71 11.36 -10.70
N SER A 84 6.17 10.14 -10.68
CA SER A 84 5.02 9.84 -11.54
C SER A 84 3.70 10.42 -11.00
N THR A 85 2.85 10.85 -11.91
CA THR A 85 1.47 11.24 -11.61
C THR A 85 0.66 10.08 -11.03
N PHE A 86 1.00 8.84 -11.40
CA PHE A 86 0.39 7.62 -10.84
C PHE A 86 0.61 7.51 -9.33
N TRP A 87 1.85 7.63 -8.87
CA TRP A 87 2.16 7.59 -7.43
C TRP A 87 1.65 8.82 -6.67
N GLN A 88 1.60 9.98 -7.32
CA GLN A 88 0.93 11.16 -6.73
C GLN A 88 -0.56 10.91 -6.50
N GLU A 89 -1.24 10.25 -7.44
CA GLU A 89 -2.66 9.90 -7.31
C GLU A 89 -2.89 8.86 -6.20
N ILE A 90 -2.02 7.84 -6.09
CA ILE A 90 -2.05 6.87 -4.97
C ILE A 90 -1.97 7.61 -3.63
N ARG A 91 -0.99 8.51 -3.46
CA ARG A 91 -0.82 9.30 -2.23
C ARG A 91 -2.04 10.14 -1.91
N ALA A 92 -2.61 10.80 -2.92
CA ALA A 92 -3.79 11.63 -2.76
C ALA A 92 -5.01 10.82 -2.30
N ARG A 93 -5.25 9.65 -2.91
CA ARG A 93 -6.36 8.76 -2.54
C ARG A 93 -6.20 8.16 -1.15
N ALA A 94 -4.99 7.72 -0.80
CA ALA A 94 -4.70 7.23 0.56
C ALA A 94 -4.92 8.32 1.61
N ARG A 95 -4.46 9.56 1.35
CA ARG A 95 -4.72 10.73 2.20
C ARG A 95 -6.22 10.98 2.37
N ASN A 96 -6.98 10.99 1.28
CA ASN A 96 -8.42 11.20 1.33
C ASN A 96 -9.13 10.11 2.14
N ALA A 97 -8.72 8.84 2.00
CA ALA A 97 -9.29 7.74 2.78
C ALA A 97 -9.08 7.91 4.29
N LEU A 98 -7.92 8.43 4.71
CA LEU A 98 -7.66 8.77 6.12
C LEU A 98 -8.52 9.96 6.57
N THR A 99 -8.50 11.05 5.82
CA THR A 99 -9.23 12.28 6.17
C THR A 99 -10.73 12.07 6.25
N ASN A 100 -11.33 11.29 5.34
CA ASN A 100 -12.76 10.98 5.35
C ASN A 100 -13.22 10.22 6.60
N ARG A 101 -12.27 9.62 7.33
CA ARG A 101 -12.52 8.84 8.55
C ARG A 101 -12.01 9.54 9.81
N ASP A 102 -11.59 10.81 9.70
CA ASP A 102 -10.95 11.58 10.77
C ASP A 102 -9.68 10.89 11.34
N LEU A 103 -8.98 10.13 10.50
CA LEU A 103 -7.74 9.46 10.86
C LEU A 103 -6.52 10.34 10.51
N PRO A 104 -5.43 10.26 11.30
CA PRO A 104 -4.27 11.11 11.10
C PRO A 104 -3.51 10.74 9.82
N VAL A 105 -3.20 11.76 9.02
CA VAL A 105 -2.27 11.71 7.89
C VAL A 105 -0.88 12.03 8.43
N ALA A 106 -0.26 11.02 9.04
CA ALA A 106 1.06 11.13 9.64
C ALA A 106 1.90 9.93 9.23
N MET A 107 3.22 10.09 9.29
CA MET A 107 4.14 8.97 9.16
C MET A 107 3.76 7.92 10.21
N PRO A 108 3.48 6.67 9.80
CA PRO A 108 3.06 5.68 10.75
C PRO A 108 4.23 5.29 11.66
N GLY A 109 3.90 4.83 12.87
CA GLY A 109 4.89 4.27 13.79
C GLY A 109 5.37 2.89 13.33
N THR A 110 5.87 2.08 14.27
CA THR A 110 6.27 0.70 13.99
C THR A 110 5.12 -0.08 13.33
N PRO A 111 5.38 -0.83 12.26
CA PRO A 111 4.36 -1.66 11.64
C PRO A 111 3.78 -2.67 12.64
N PRO A 112 2.50 -3.05 12.50
CA PRO A 112 1.89 -4.12 13.27
C PRO A 112 2.67 -5.44 13.13
N SER A 113 2.57 -6.32 14.14
CA SER A 113 3.25 -7.62 14.20
C SER A 113 2.87 -8.53 13.03
N GLY A 114 3.56 -8.38 11.89
CA GLY A 114 3.30 -9.15 10.67
C GLY A 114 4.09 -8.67 9.44
N MET A 115 4.46 -7.38 9.39
CA MET A 115 5.29 -6.81 8.33
C MET A 115 6.77 -6.82 8.75
N TYR A 116 7.42 -7.98 8.64
CA TYR A 116 8.85 -8.12 8.91
C TYR A 116 9.62 -8.41 7.63
N TYR A 117 10.63 -7.60 7.37
CA TYR A 117 11.53 -7.71 6.22
C TYR A 117 12.80 -8.45 6.63
N VAL A 118 13.14 -9.53 5.90
CA VAL A 118 14.34 -10.34 6.18
C VAL A 118 15.26 -10.29 4.96
N GLU A 119 16.47 -9.76 5.16
CA GLU A 119 17.51 -9.70 4.12
C GLU A 119 17.87 -11.12 3.64
N GLY A 120 17.87 -11.34 2.33
CA GLY A 120 18.16 -12.65 1.72
C GLY A 120 16.97 -13.63 1.67
N ASN A 121 15.80 -13.26 2.18
CA ASN A 121 14.60 -14.07 2.03
C ASN A 121 13.87 -13.72 0.72
N VAL A 122 13.65 -14.73 -0.13
CA VAL A 122 13.03 -14.61 -1.46
C VAL A 122 11.52 -14.29 -1.39
N GLY A 123 10.98 -14.07 -0.19
CA GLY A 123 9.55 -13.97 0.09
C GLY A 123 8.83 -12.87 -0.67
N TRP A 124 9.49 -11.76 -1.03
CA TRP A 124 8.86 -10.71 -1.84
C TRP A 124 8.58 -11.17 -3.28
N ARG A 125 9.42 -12.03 -3.86
CA ARG A 125 9.15 -12.63 -5.18
C ARG A 125 7.97 -13.59 -5.14
N ASP A 126 7.83 -14.34 -4.04
CA ASP A 126 6.67 -15.22 -3.85
C ASP A 126 5.39 -14.41 -3.64
N ARG A 127 5.43 -13.30 -2.89
CA ARG A 127 4.30 -12.36 -2.73
C ARG A 127 3.91 -11.74 -4.06
N LEU A 128 4.86 -11.24 -4.86
CA LEU A 128 4.60 -10.73 -6.21
C LEU A 128 4.03 -11.82 -7.13
N ALA A 129 4.60 -13.02 -7.13
CA ALA A 129 4.12 -14.13 -7.97
C ALA A 129 2.72 -14.61 -7.59
N VAL A 130 2.34 -14.51 -6.31
CA VAL A 130 0.98 -14.76 -5.83
C VAL A 130 0.06 -13.62 -6.24
N TRP A 131 0.49 -12.37 -6.07
CA TRP A 131 -0.28 -11.19 -6.46
C TRP A 131 -0.58 -11.19 -7.97
N PHE A 132 0.43 -11.37 -8.83
CA PHE A 132 0.23 -11.49 -10.29
C PHE A 132 -0.68 -12.66 -10.68
N ARG A 133 -0.59 -13.80 -9.98
CA ARG A 133 -1.44 -14.99 -10.25
C ARG A 133 -2.89 -14.82 -9.83
N ARG A 134 -3.20 -13.99 -8.82
CA ARG A 134 -4.59 -13.68 -8.46
C ARG A 134 -5.26 -12.72 -9.46
N LYS A 135 -4.46 -12.06 -10.30
CA LYS A 135 -4.89 -10.97 -11.19
C LYS A 135 -4.86 -11.36 -12.68
N THR A 136 -4.60 -12.63 -13.00
CA THR A 136 -4.73 -13.25 -14.34
C THR A 136 -5.89 -14.24 -14.35
#